data_AF-A0A379T1S8-F1
#
_entry.id   AF-A0A379T1S8-F1
#
_cell.length_a   1.000
_cell.length_b   1.000
_cell.length_c   1.000
_cell.angle_alpha   90.00
_cell.angle_beta   90.00
_cell.angle_gamma   90.00
#
_symmetry.space_group_name_H-M   'P 1'
#
loop_
_entity.id
_entity.type
_entity.pdbx_description
1 polymer ?
#
loop_
_entity_poly.entity_id
_entity_poly.type
_entity_poly.pdbx_seq_one_letter_code
_entity_poly.pdbx_strand_id
1 'polypeptide(L)' 'MLAHPELALDLPFRVLIRQQADGRTLVSYHPAETLQRYGLDAAAIQALKKLEKLVEKSIH' A
#
# COMPACT_ATOMS: atom_id res chain seq x y z
N MET A 1 -6.38 -10.11 8.66
CA MET A 1 -7.51 -10.97 8.25
C MET A 1 -8.02 -11.84 9.39
N LEU A 2 -7.24 -12.73 10.01
CA LEU A 2 -7.79 -13.49 11.16
C LEU A 2 -8.08 -12.61 12.39
N ALA A 3 -7.14 -11.74 12.76
CA ALA A 3 -7.31 -10.78 13.87
C ALA A 3 -8.16 -9.55 13.51
N HIS A 4 -8.20 -9.20 12.22
CA HIS A 4 -8.95 -8.08 11.65
C HIS A 4 -9.56 -8.52 10.31
N PRO A 5 -10.76 -9.13 10.31
CA PRO A 5 -11.41 -9.65 9.10
C PRO A 5 -11.74 -8.56 8.09
N GLU A 6 -12.21 -7.41 8.55
CA GLU A 6 -12.57 -6.23 7.75
C GLU A 6 -11.41 -5.67 6.92
N LEU A 7 -10.18 -5.94 7.32
CA LEU A 7 -8.96 -5.59 6.59
C LEU A 7 -8.96 -6.23 5.18
N ALA A 8 -9.65 -7.36 5.00
CA ALA A 8 -9.82 -8.02 3.71
C ALA A 8 -10.49 -7.12 2.64
N LEU A 9 -11.25 -6.11 3.06
CA LEU A 9 -11.97 -5.21 2.14
C LEU A 9 -11.03 -4.29 1.35
N ASP A 10 -9.85 -3.96 1.90
CA ASP A 10 -8.85 -3.13 1.22
C ASP A 10 -7.62 -3.91 0.77
N LEU A 11 -7.58 -5.21 1.05
CA LEU A 11 -6.57 -6.12 0.52
C LEU A 11 -7.00 -6.66 -0.87
N PRO A 12 -6.04 -7.01 -1.75
CA PRO A 12 -4.59 -6.98 -1.57
C PRO A 12 -4.00 -5.56 -1.65
N PHE A 13 -2.69 -5.43 -1.42
CA PHE A 13 -1.97 -4.17 -1.65
C PHE A 13 -2.02 -3.80 -3.14
N ARG A 14 -2.67 -2.67 -3.48
CA ARG A 14 -2.93 -2.24 -4.85
C ARG A 14 -1.89 -1.24 -5.31
N VAL A 15 -1.30 -1.50 -6.47
CA VAL A 15 -0.37 -0.61 -7.16
C VAL A 15 -0.95 -0.25 -8.51
N LEU A 16 -1.11 1.05 -8.77
CA LEU A 16 -1.53 1.59 -10.05
C LEU A 16 -0.30 2.10 -10.80
N ILE A 17 -0.12 1.63 -12.03
CA ILE A 17 0.95 2.04 -12.94
C ILE A 17 0.30 2.64 -14.18
N ARG A 18 0.70 3.85 -14.55
CA ARG A 18 0.16 4.56 -15.72
C ARG A 18 1.23 5.38 -16.41
N GLN A 19 1.22 5.39 -17.74
CA GLN A 19 2.02 6.34 -18.52
C GLN A 19 1.32 7.70 -18.60
N GLN A 20 2.06 8.78 -18.35
CA GLN A 20 1.64 10.17 -18.52
C GLN A 20 1.78 10.61 -19.99
N ALA A 21 1.14 11.73 -20.35
CA ALA A 21 1.15 12.23 -21.74
C ALA A 21 2.54 12.60 -22.25
N ASP A 22 3.48 12.90 -21.36
CA ASP A 22 4.88 13.19 -21.65
C ASP A 22 5.79 11.95 -21.66
N GLY A 23 5.19 10.76 -21.60
CA GLY A 23 5.90 9.48 -21.62
C GLY A 23 6.45 9.01 -20.27
N ARG A 24 6.35 9.80 -19.19
CA ARG A 24 6.78 9.39 -17.84
C ARG A 24 5.85 8.34 -17.24
N THR A 25 6.41 7.44 -16.44
CA THR A 25 5.62 6.46 -15.66
C THR A 25 5.23 7.05 -14.32
N LEU A 26 3.94 7.06 -14.02
CA LEU A 26 3.40 7.34 -12.70
C LEU A 26 3.08 6.01 -12.01
N VAL A 27 3.59 5.84 -10.79
CA VAL A 27 3.24 4.73 -9.90
C VAL A 27 2.60 5.29 -8.64
N SER A 28 1.48 4.69 -8.22
CA SER A 28 0.75 5.11 -7.03
C SER A 28 0.15 3.91 -6.29
N TYR A 29 -0.03 4.05 -4.98
CA TYR A 29 -0.60 3.05 -4.09
C TYR A 29 -1.24 3.74 -2.88
N HIS A 30 -2.09 3.02 -2.15
CA HIS A 30 -2.63 3.52 -0.89
C HIS A 30 -1.60 3.36 0.24
N PRO A 31 -1.31 4.41 1.03
CA PRO A 31 -0.42 4.29 2.18
C PRO A 31 -0.94 3.28 3.20
N ALA A 32 -0.05 2.57 3.88
CA ALA A 32 -0.40 1.58 4.89
C ALA A 32 -1.23 2.19 6.02
N GLU A 33 -1.01 3.47 6.34
CA GLU A 33 -1.78 4.23 7.33
C GLU A 33 -3.30 4.22 7.06
N THR A 34 -3.72 4.09 5.81
CA THR A 34 -5.16 4.00 5.46
C THR A 34 -5.83 2.79 6.12
N LEU A 35 -5.08 1.75 6.45
CA LEU A 35 -5.56 0.54 7.10
C LEU A 35 -5.74 0.70 8.62
N GLN A 36 -5.27 1.80 9.22
CA GLN A 36 -5.52 2.10 10.65
C GLN A 36 -7.01 2.17 10.97
N ARG A 37 -7.85 2.47 9.98
CA ARG A 37 -9.32 2.44 10.10
C ARG A 37 -9.88 1.09 10.54
N TYR A 38 -9.10 0.02 10.43
CA TYR A 38 -9.44 -1.34 10.87
C TYR A 38 -8.87 -1.71 12.24
N GLY A 39 -8.37 -0.74 13.02
CA GLY A 39 -7.88 -0.97 14.38
C GLY A 39 -6.47 -1.55 14.46
N LEU A 40 -5.66 -1.41 13.41
CA LEU A 40 -4.24 -1.80 13.42
C LEU A 40 -3.42 -0.84 14.29
N ASP A 41 -2.57 -1.39 15.15
CA ASP A 41 -1.62 -0.60 15.93
C ASP A 41 -0.44 -0.07 15.09
N ALA A 42 0.33 0.84 15.68
CA ALA A 42 1.46 1.47 15.00
C ALA A 42 2.53 0.46 14.56
N ALA A 43 2.73 -0.64 15.31
CA ALA A 43 3.72 -1.65 14.98
C ALA A 43 3.32 -2.45 13.73
N ALA A 44 2.04 -2.83 13.64
CA ALA A 44 1.48 -3.51 12.48
C ALA A 44 1.53 -2.63 11.22
N ILE A 45 1.18 -1.35 11.33
CA ILE A 45 1.30 -0.38 10.23
C ILE A 45 2.76 -0.25 9.78
N GLN A 46 3.69 -0.11 10.73
CA GLN A 46 5.12 -0.01 10.42
C GLN A 46 5.67 -1.26 9.71
N ALA A 47 5.13 -2.45 10.03
CA ALA A 47 5.46 -3.67 9.31
C ALA A 47 4.96 -3.65 7.86
N LEU A 48 3.75 -3.13 7.62
CA LEU A 48 3.14 -3.02 6.29
C LEU A 48 3.85 -2.01 5.37
N LYS A 49 4.48 -0.96 5.93
CA LYS A 49 5.33 -0.02 5.16
C LYS A 49 6.46 -0.67 4.36
N LYS A 50 6.83 -1.92 4.66
CA LYS A 50 7.79 -2.68 3.85
C LYS A 50 7.29 -2.90 2.41
N LEU A 51 5.98 -2.97 2.19
CA LEU A 51 5.38 -3.11 0.86
C LEU A 51 5.53 -1.83 0.04
N GLU A 52 5.36 -0.66 0.66
CA GLU A 52 5.61 0.63 0.02
C GLU A 52 7.07 0.74 -0.41
N LYS A 53 8.00 0.42 0.50
CA LYS A 53 9.45 0.40 0.21
C LYS A 53 9.82 -0.58 -0.91
N LEU A 54 9.10 -1.69 -1.05
CA LEU A 54 9.31 -2.64 -2.14
C LEU A 54 8.95 -2.00 -3.48
N VAL A 55 7.81 -1.30 -3.55
CA VAL A 55 7.40 -0.57 -4.75
C VAL A 55 8.37 0.55 -5.07
N GLU A 56 8.72 1.39 -4.10
CA GLU A 56 9.70 2.48 -4.25
C GLU A 56 11.03 1.96 -4.84
N LYS A 57 11.54 0.84 -4.31
CA LYS A 57 12.77 0.20 -4.81
C LYS A 57 12.67 -0.39 -6.21
N SER A 58 11.46 -0.69 -6.67
CA SER A 58 11.22 -1.30 -7.98
C SER A 58 11.02 -0.26 -9.10
N ILE A 59 10.97 1.03 -8.73
CA ILE A 59 10.84 2.17 -9.66
C ILE A 59 12.22 2.81 -9.97
N HIS A 60 13.26 2.39 -9.24
CA HIS A 60 14.66 2.81 -9.41
C HIS A 60 15.50 1.69 -10.01
#